data_AF-W9TLP7-F1
#
_entry.id   AF-W9TLP7-F1
#
_cell.length_a   1.000
_cell.length_b   1.000
_cell.length_c   1.000
_cell.angle_alpha   90.00
_cell.angle_beta   90.00
_cell.angle_gamma   90.00
#
_symmetry.space_group_name_H-M   'P 1'
#
loop_
_entity.id
_entity.type
_entity.pdbx_description
1 polymer ?
#
loop_
_entity_poly.entity_id
_entity_poly.type
_entity_poly.pdbx_seq_one_letter_code
_entity_poly.pdbx_strand_id
1 'polypeptide(L)'
;MAKMEWLDPKQFAALIAKEHAQMQAVFLAFLPPGMATEVLECMPAERQDELLYRIANLSEVNSDVIAELEQLIDRSLKVLSTQGSQVRGVKQAADIMNRFKGNRDQMFELLRAHNEELVSKIEDEMYDFFILSRQNQDVLQTLLEVIPLDEWVVALKGAEPELVKAIQGAMPKRQAQQMESINRRQGRCR
;
A
#
# COMPACT_ATOMS: atom_id res chain seq x y z
N MET A 1 -19.74 7.19 18.14
CA MET A 1 -18.71 6.28 18.71
C MET A 1 -18.30 5.13 17.79
N ALA A 2 -19.19 4.51 17.00
CA ALA A 2 -18.84 3.39 16.09
C ALA A 2 -17.87 3.73 14.92
N LYS A 3 -17.56 5.00 14.65
CA LYS A 3 -16.63 5.43 13.60
C LYS A 3 -15.15 5.46 14.04
N MET A 4 -14.86 5.33 15.34
CA MET A 4 -13.50 5.51 15.86
C MET A 4 -12.61 4.26 15.73
N GLU A 5 -13.19 3.06 15.52
CA GLU A 5 -12.42 1.82 15.35
C GLU A 5 -11.61 1.76 14.04
N TRP A 6 -11.88 2.66 13.10
CA TRP A 6 -11.26 2.68 11.77
C TRP A 6 -10.22 3.80 11.60
N LEU A 7 -9.92 4.53 12.67
CA LEU A 7 -8.97 5.65 12.64
C LEU A 7 -7.54 5.13 12.88
N ASP A 8 -6.62 5.46 11.98
CA ASP A 8 -5.19 5.25 12.21
C ASP A 8 -4.66 6.34 13.18
N PRO A 9 -4.14 5.96 14.37
CA PRO A 9 -3.65 6.89 15.39
C PRO A 9 -2.58 7.86 14.86
N LYS A 10 -1.70 7.42 13.97
CA LYS A 10 -0.62 8.25 13.42
C LYS A 10 -1.15 9.34 12.51
N GLN A 11 -2.12 8.99 11.66
CA GLN A 11 -2.75 9.94 10.76
C GLN A 11 -3.63 10.93 11.53
N PHE A 12 -4.33 10.44 12.55
CA PHE A 12 -5.12 11.30 13.41
C PHE A 12 -4.22 12.29 14.16
N ALA A 13 -3.10 11.84 14.74
CA ALA A 13 -2.10 12.70 15.38
C ALA A 13 -1.58 13.79 14.43
N ALA A 14 -1.26 13.46 13.19
CA ALA A 14 -0.79 14.41 12.18
C ALA A 14 -1.86 15.46 11.79
N LEU A 15 -3.15 15.09 11.84
CA LEU A 15 -4.26 16.01 11.58
C LEU A 15 -4.46 16.97 12.74
N ILE A 16 -4.55 16.46 13.98
CA ILE A 16 -4.76 17.30 15.15
C ILE A 16 -3.53 18.14 15.50
N ALA A 17 -2.33 17.76 15.07
CA ALA A 17 -1.10 18.54 15.27
C ALA A 17 -1.16 19.94 14.63
N LYS A 18 -2.07 20.15 13.67
CA LYS A 18 -2.31 21.46 13.02
C LYS A 18 -3.25 22.37 13.81
N GLU A 19 -3.96 21.83 14.80
CA GLU A 19 -4.93 22.54 15.62
C GLU A 19 -4.27 23.15 16.87
N HIS A 20 -4.98 24.07 17.53
CA HIS A 20 -4.49 24.67 18.78
C HIS A 20 -4.43 23.65 19.94
N ALA A 21 -3.49 23.83 20.88
CA ALA A 21 -3.26 22.90 21.99
C ALA A 21 -4.52 22.60 22.84
N GLN A 22 -5.43 23.57 22.96
CA GLN A 22 -6.72 23.36 23.62
C GLN A 22 -7.62 22.38 22.84
N MET A 23 -7.67 22.50 21.52
CA MET A 23 -8.46 21.62 20.66
C MET A 23 -7.88 20.21 20.63
N GLN A 24 -6.54 20.09 20.59
CA GLN A 24 -5.85 18.81 20.70
C GLN A 24 -6.23 18.08 22.00
N ALA A 25 -6.22 18.79 23.13
CA ALA A 25 -6.63 18.25 24.42
C ALA A 25 -8.10 17.81 24.42
N VAL A 26 -8.99 18.62 23.85
CA VAL A 26 -10.40 18.25 23.74
C VAL A 26 -10.56 16.98 22.90
N PHE A 27 -9.94 16.90 21.71
CA PHE A 27 -10.06 15.73 20.85
C PHE A 27 -9.54 14.46 21.52
N LEU A 28 -8.41 14.53 22.22
CA LEU A 28 -7.86 13.41 22.99
C LEU A 28 -8.82 12.95 24.10
N ALA A 29 -9.53 13.86 24.76
CA ALA A 29 -10.49 13.54 25.81
C ALA A 29 -11.75 12.81 25.31
N PHE A 30 -12.09 12.93 24.02
CA PHE A 30 -13.21 12.21 23.40
C PHE A 30 -12.84 10.85 22.81
N LEU A 31 -11.55 10.50 22.76
CA LEU A 31 -11.09 9.22 22.26
C LEU A 31 -11.14 8.13 23.33
N PRO A 32 -11.31 6.85 22.95
CA PRO A 32 -11.08 5.73 23.86
C PRO A 32 -9.65 5.79 24.43
N PRO A 33 -9.43 5.45 25.72
CA PRO A 33 -8.13 5.60 26.38
C PRO A 33 -6.95 4.94 25.64
N GLY A 34 -7.17 3.77 25.02
CA GLY A 34 -6.14 3.09 24.22
C GLY A 34 -5.71 3.92 23.00
N MET A 35 -6.68 4.42 22.23
CA MET A 35 -6.41 5.26 21.07
C MET A 35 -5.83 6.62 21.45
N ALA A 36 -6.31 7.24 22.54
CA ALA A 36 -5.77 8.49 23.05
C ALA A 36 -4.28 8.36 23.40
N THR A 37 -3.90 7.22 24.00
CA THR A 37 -2.49 6.91 24.33
C THR A 37 -1.64 6.79 23.07
N GLU A 38 -2.09 6.01 22.07
CA GLU A 38 -1.36 5.83 20.81
C GLU A 38 -1.20 7.13 20.03
N VAL A 39 -2.21 8.01 20.04
CA VAL A 39 -2.15 9.34 19.42
C VAL A 39 -1.17 10.26 20.17
N LEU A 40 -1.20 10.22 21.51
CA LEU A 40 -0.31 11.02 22.35
C LEU A 40 1.16 10.61 22.19
N GLU A 41 1.45 9.30 22.07
CA GLU A 41 2.80 8.78 21.80
C GLU A 41 3.36 9.23 20.44
N CYS A 42 2.48 9.55 19.49
CA CYS A 42 2.86 10.09 18.18
C CYS A 42 3.18 11.61 18.22
N MET A 43 2.91 12.30 19.33
CA MET A 43 3.21 13.72 19.51
C MET A 43 4.63 13.94 20.05
N PRO A 44 5.26 15.10 19.79
CA PRO A 44 6.54 15.47 20.40
C PRO A 44 6.48 15.41 21.93
N ALA A 45 7.51 14.86 22.56
CA ALA A 45 7.56 14.65 24.01
C ALA A 45 7.37 15.95 24.81
N GLU A 46 7.83 17.09 24.28
CA GLU A 46 7.71 18.41 24.92
C GLU A 46 6.28 18.97 24.91
N ARG A 47 5.34 18.30 24.23
CA ARG A 47 3.92 18.69 24.17
C ARG A 47 3.01 17.73 24.93
N GLN A 48 3.49 16.53 25.27
CA GLN A 48 2.64 15.49 25.87
C GLN A 48 2.18 15.87 27.28
N ASP A 49 3.08 16.49 28.07
CA ASP A 49 2.81 16.98 29.42
C ASP A 49 1.80 18.14 29.42
N GLU A 50 1.96 19.11 28.52
CA GLU A 50 1.04 20.23 28.36
C GLU A 50 -0.37 19.74 27.94
N LEU A 51 -0.44 18.78 27.01
CA LEU A 51 -1.70 18.21 26.56
C LEU A 51 -2.39 17.42 27.67
N LEU A 52 -1.65 16.61 28.45
CA LEU A 52 -2.21 15.89 29.60
C LEU A 52 -2.76 16.85 30.65
N TYR A 53 -2.02 17.92 30.98
CA TYR A 53 -2.44 18.93 31.93
C TYR A 53 -3.75 19.61 31.49
N ARG A 54 -3.88 19.93 30.19
CA ARG A 54 -5.10 20.51 29.64
C ARG A 54 -6.26 19.53 29.65
N ILE A 55 -6.04 18.25 29.34
CA ILE A 55 -7.05 17.19 29.40
C ILE A 55 -7.59 17.06 30.84
N ALA A 56 -6.70 17.05 31.83
CA ALA A 56 -7.08 16.92 33.24
C ALA A 56 -7.90 18.12 33.76
N ASN A 57 -7.76 19.29 33.14
CA ASN A 57 -8.48 20.52 33.51
C ASN A 57 -9.73 20.80 32.65
N LEU A 58 -10.13 19.87 31.77
CA LEU A 58 -11.37 20.00 31.01
C LEU A 58 -12.58 19.86 31.93
N SER A 59 -13.38 20.93 32.02
CA SER A 59 -14.56 21.01 32.90
C SER A 59 -15.86 21.07 32.09
N GLU A 60 -15.89 21.85 31.01
CA GLU A 60 -17.04 21.93 30.10
C GLU A 60 -16.58 21.95 28.65
N VAL A 61 -17.22 21.12 27.82
CA VAL A 61 -17.01 21.11 26.37
C VAL A 61 -18.31 21.58 25.71
N ASN A 62 -18.23 22.66 24.94
CA ASN A 62 -19.35 23.17 24.16
C ASN A 62 -19.72 22.16 23.04
N SER A 63 -21.01 21.98 22.78
CA SER A 63 -21.54 21.12 21.72
C SER A 63 -20.97 21.41 20.33
N ASP A 64 -20.56 22.65 20.07
CA ASP A 64 -19.92 23.05 18.80
C ASP A 64 -18.61 22.29 18.56
N VAL A 65 -17.86 21.98 19.64
CA VAL A 65 -16.58 21.28 19.56
C VAL A 65 -16.75 19.80 19.21
N ILE A 66 -17.90 19.22 19.58
CA ILE A 66 -18.27 17.85 19.20
C ILE A 66 -18.51 17.78 17.69
N ALA A 67 -19.18 18.80 17.11
CA ALA A 67 -19.39 18.88 15.67
C ALA A 67 -18.06 19.04 14.91
N GLU A 68 -17.12 19.83 15.45
CA GLU A 68 -15.78 19.95 14.86
C GLU A 68 -14.98 18.64 14.90
N LEU A 69 -15.11 17.87 15.99
CA LEU A 69 -14.51 16.53 16.10
C LEU A 69 -15.08 15.60 15.02
N GLU A 70 -16.40 15.59 14.81
CA GLU A 70 -17.01 14.77 13.76
C GLU A 70 -16.51 15.15 12.36
N GLN A 71 -16.36 16.44 12.07
CA GLN A 71 -15.79 16.90 10.80
C GLN A 71 -14.32 16.52 10.62
N LEU A 72 -13.54 16.49 11.69
CA LEU A 72 -12.14 16.03 11.66
C LEU A 72 -12.04 14.53 11.41
N ILE A 73 -12.91 13.74 12.05
CA ILE A 73 -13.02 12.30 11.81
C ILE A 73 -13.44 12.03 10.36
N ASP A 74 -14.36 12.79 9.80
CA ASP A 74 -14.73 12.64 8.39
C ASP A 74 -13.60 13.05 7.43
N ARG A 75 -12.80 14.06 7.80
CA ARG A 75 -11.59 14.44 7.06
C ARG A 75 -10.52 13.34 7.10
N SER A 76 -10.27 12.73 8.26
CA SER A 76 -9.30 11.62 8.38
C SER A 76 -9.74 10.39 7.58
N LEU A 77 -11.04 10.05 7.60
CA LEU A 77 -11.61 8.98 6.78
C LEU A 77 -11.47 9.27 5.27
N LYS A 78 -11.63 10.53 4.84
CA LYS A 78 -11.37 10.91 3.44
C LYS A 78 -9.88 10.78 3.08
N VAL A 79 -8.96 11.16 3.96
CA VAL A 79 -7.52 10.97 3.73
C VAL A 79 -7.17 9.48 3.60
N LEU A 80 -7.78 8.61 4.43
CA LEU A 80 -7.67 7.15 4.30
C LEU A 80 -8.17 6.65 2.94
N SER A 81 -9.27 7.20 2.41
CA SER A 81 -9.74 6.85 1.07
C SER A 81 -8.81 7.33 -0.05
N THR A 82 -7.99 8.35 0.20
CA THR A 82 -7.11 8.95 -0.82
C THR A 82 -5.74 8.25 -0.88
N GLN A 83 -5.20 7.77 0.25
CA GLN A 83 -3.88 7.11 0.29
C GLN A 83 -3.93 5.58 0.53
N GLY A 84 -4.98 5.05 1.16
CA GLY A 84 -5.12 3.62 1.42
C GLY A 84 -6.07 2.88 0.47
N SER A 85 -7.13 3.53 -0.01
CA SER A 85 -8.15 2.88 -0.86
C SER A 85 -7.81 2.85 -2.35
N GLN A 86 -7.06 3.82 -2.88
CA GLN A 86 -6.68 3.83 -4.29
C GLN A 86 -5.69 2.69 -4.60
N VAL A 87 -4.68 2.48 -3.75
CA VAL A 87 -3.65 1.44 -3.96
C VAL A 87 -4.17 0.03 -3.61
N ARG A 88 -5.04 -0.12 -2.61
CA ARG A 88 -5.67 -1.43 -2.33
C ARG A 88 -6.80 -1.79 -3.28
N GLY A 89 -7.57 -0.81 -3.77
CA GLY A 89 -8.71 -1.08 -4.65
C GLY A 89 -8.30 -1.69 -5.99
N VAL A 90 -7.25 -1.12 -6.62
CA VAL A 90 -6.71 -1.64 -7.89
C VAL A 90 -6.14 -3.05 -7.70
N LYS A 91 -5.31 -3.26 -6.68
CA LYS A 91 -4.73 -4.58 -6.38
C LYS A 91 -5.79 -5.63 -6.01
N GLN A 92 -6.79 -5.25 -5.21
CA GLN A 92 -7.91 -6.13 -4.87
C GLN A 92 -8.76 -6.46 -6.11
N ALA A 93 -8.98 -5.50 -7.00
CA ALA A 93 -9.67 -5.73 -8.27
C ALA A 93 -8.87 -6.67 -9.17
N ALA A 94 -7.55 -6.50 -9.26
CA ALA A 94 -6.65 -7.41 -9.97
C ALA A 94 -6.72 -8.84 -9.41
N ASP A 95 -6.69 -9.02 -8.09
CA ASP A 95 -6.85 -10.31 -7.43
C ASP A 95 -8.21 -10.96 -7.70
N ILE A 96 -9.28 -10.17 -7.68
CA ILE A 96 -10.63 -10.63 -8.01
C ILE A 96 -10.70 -11.07 -9.48
N MET A 97 -10.16 -10.27 -10.41
CA MET A 97 -10.12 -10.58 -11.84
C MET A 97 -9.29 -11.83 -12.12
N ASN A 98 -8.16 -12.01 -11.44
CA ASN A 98 -7.31 -13.21 -11.52
C ASN A 98 -8.07 -14.49 -11.09
N ARG A 99 -9.02 -14.38 -10.15
CA ARG A 99 -9.83 -15.50 -9.64
C ARG A 99 -11.20 -15.61 -10.29
N PHE A 100 -11.62 -14.61 -11.06
CA PHE A 100 -12.91 -14.58 -11.73
C PHE A 100 -12.99 -15.69 -12.77
N LYS A 101 -14.06 -16.50 -12.71
CA LYS A 101 -14.28 -17.67 -13.59
C LYS A 101 -15.21 -17.37 -14.77
N GLY A 102 -15.78 -16.17 -14.84
CA GLY A 102 -16.62 -15.73 -15.95
C GLY A 102 -15.81 -15.19 -17.12
N ASN A 103 -16.48 -14.57 -18.09
CA ASN A 103 -15.82 -13.95 -19.24
C ASN A 103 -15.07 -12.68 -18.80
N ARG A 104 -13.73 -12.79 -18.67
CA ARG A 104 -12.86 -11.69 -18.25
C ARG A 104 -12.77 -10.59 -19.30
N ASP A 105 -12.73 -10.96 -20.58
CA ASP A 105 -12.61 -10.01 -21.68
C ASP A 105 -13.83 -9.08 -21.72
N GLN A 106 -15.02 -9.65 -21.58
CA GLN A 106 -16.27 -8.89 -21.47
C GLN A 106 -16.30 -7.97 -20.25
N MET A 107 -15.79 -8.43 -19.10
CA MET A 107 -15.72 -7.61 -17.88
C MET A 107 -14.75 -6.44 -18.05
N PHE A 108 -13.60 -6.65 -18.70
CA PHE A 108 -12.66 -5.59 -19.02
C PHE A 108 -13.21 -4.59 -20.03
N GLU A 109 -13.94 -5.03 -21.06
CA GLU A 109 -14.63 -4.12 -21.99
C GLU A 109 -15.63 -3.20 -21.25
N LEU A 110 -16.42 -3.76 -20.33
CA LEU A 110 -17.34 -2.98 -19.51
C LEU A 110 -16.61 -2.00 -18.59
N LEU A 111 -15.49 -2.39 -17.99
CA LEU A 111 -14.69 -1.50 -17.14
C LEU A 111 -14.01 -0.40 -17.95
N ARG A 112 -13.52 -0.68 -19.17
CA ARG A 112 -12.91 0.32 -20.06
C ARG A 112 -13.92 1.38 -20.49
N ALA A 113 -15.18 0.99 -20.70
CA ALA A 113 -16.26 1.94 -20.98
C ALA A 113 -16.52 2.95 -19.85
N HIS A 114 -16.12 2.62 -18.60
CA HIS A 114 -16.23 3.53 -17.46
C HIS A 114 -14.96 4.36 -17.25
N ASN A 115 -13.79 3.72 -17.27
CA ASN A 115 -12.51 4.39 -17.08
C ASN A 115 -11.35 3.54 -17.62
N GLU A 116 -10.80 3.94 -18.76
CA GLU A 116 -9.70 3.24 -19.42
C GLU A 116 -8.39 3.27 -18.62
N GLU A 117 -8.07 4.40 -17.97
CA GLU A 117 -6.85 4.56 -17.17
C GLU A 117 -6.86 3.66 -15.92
N LEU A 118 -8.03 3.47 -15.31
CA LEU A 118 -8.20 2.55 -14.17
C LEU A 118 -7.98 1.10 -14.60
N VAL A 119 -8.47 0.71 -15.78
CA VAL A 119 -8.29 -0.65 -16.30
C VAL A 119 -6.83 -0.95 -16.55
N SER A 120 -6.08 -0.02 -17.17
CA SER A 120 -4.64 -0.19 -17.37
C SER A 120 -3.92 -0.47 -16.05
N LYS A 121 -4.26 0.27 -14.97
CA LYS A 121 -3.67 0.05 -13.64
C LYS A 121 -4.04 -1.32 -13.04
N ILE A 122 -5.26 -1.81 -13.29
CA ILE A 122 -5.70 -3.13 -12.83
C ILE A 122 -4.96 -4.22 -13.62
N GLU A 123 -4.81 -4.06 -14.93
CA GLU A 123 -4.04 -4.98 -15.78
C GLU A 123 -2.58 -5.04 -15.32
N ASP A 124 -1.93 -3.90 -15.05
CA ASP A 124 -0.56 -3.83 -14.53
C ASP A 124 -0.39 -4.61 -13.22
N GLU A 125 -1.35 -4.49 -12.29
CA GLU A 125 -1.34 -5.21 -11.01
C GLU A 125 -1.70 -6.71 -11.14
N MET A 126 -2.27 -7.16 -12.26
CA MET A 126 -2.56 -8.58 -12.49
C MET A 126 -1.32 -9.38 -12.88
N TYR A 127 -0.33 -8.73 -13.51
CA TYR A 127 0.91 -9.34 -13.96
C TYR A 127 1.99 -9.23 -12.89
N ASP A 128 1.88 -10.09 -11.87
CA ASP A 128 2.99 -10.30 -10.94
C ASP A 128 4.17 -10.95 -11.69
N PHE A 129 5.40 -10.53 -11.38
CA PHE A 129 6.62 -11.12 -11.94
C PHE A 129 6.67 -12.64 -11.73
N PHE A 130 6.07 -13.14 -10.64
CA PHE A 130 5.95 -14.57 -10.38
C PHE A 130 5.16 -15.35 -11.44
N ILE A 131 4.29 -14.70 -12.23
CA ILE A 131 3.50 -15.36 -13.27
C ILE A 131 4.36 -16.06 -14.33
N LEU A 132 5.59 -15.58 -14.53
CA LEU A 132 6.58 -16.16 -15.43
C LEU A 132 6.92 -17.61 -15.06
N SER A 133 6.85 -17.98 -13.77
CA SER A 133 7.08 -19.36 -13.31
C SER A 133 6.08 -20.37 -13.88
N ARG A 134 4.90 -19.90 -14.31
CA ARG A 134 3.78 -20.71 -14.81
C ARG A 134 3.64 -20.67 -16.33
N GLN A 135 4.51 -19.94 -17.03
CA GLN A 135 4.45 -19.82 -18.48
C GLN A 135 5.09 -21.04 -19.17
N ASN A 136 4.65 -21.29 -20.40
CA ASN A 136 5.21 -22.36 -21.23
C ASN A 136 6.64 -22.04 -21.64
N GLN A 137 7.44 -23.08 -21.90
CA GLN A 137 8.85 -22.95 -22.26
C GLN A 137 9.08 -22.07 -23.51
N ASP A 138 8.20 -22.17 -24.51
CA ASP A 138 8.29 -21.37 -25.74
C ASP A 138 8.12 -19.86 -25.47
N VAL A 139 7.23 -19.49 -24.53
CA VAL A 139 7.01 -18.11 -24.12
C VAL A 139 8.25 -17.58 -23.40
N LEU A 140 8.80 -18.38 -22.47
CA LEU A 140 10.01 -18.01 -21.75
C LEU A 140 11.23 -17.86 -22.67
N GLN A 141 11.37 -18.74 -23.66
CA GLN A 141 12.44 -18.62 -24.66
C GLN A 141 12.32 -17.36 -25.50
N THR A 142 11.11 -17.03 -25.95
CA THR A 142 10.85 -15.79 -26.70
C THR A 142 11.24 -14.56 -25.88
N LEU A 143 10.87 -14.52 -24.60
CA LEU A 143 11.23 -13.42 -23.70
C LEU A 143 12.75 -13.32 -23.48
N LEU A 144 13.44 -14.47 -23.38
CA LEU A 144 14.91 -14.54 -23.24
C LEU A 144 15.66 -14.07 -24.50
N GLU A 145 15.03 -14.13 -25.67
CA GLU A 145 15.61 -13.61 -26.93
C GLU A 145 15.43 -12.10 -27.09
N VAL A 146 14.31 -11.56 -26.59
CA VAL A 146 13.96 -10.14 -26.72
C VAL A 146 14.64 -9.28 -25.65
N ILE A 147 14.73 -9.79 -24.42
CA ILE A 147 15.20 -9.02 -23.27
C ILE A 147 16.71 -9.26 -23.04
N PRO A 148 17.52 -8.20 -22.89
CA PRO A 148 18.95 -8.33 -22.61
C PRO A 148 19.25 -9.16 -21.35
N LEU A 149 20.33 -9.95 -21.40
CA LEU A 149 20.72 -10.81 -20.29
C LEU A 149 21.01 -10.03 -19.00
N ASP A 150 21.54 -8.81 -19.11
CA ASP A 150 21.86 -7.96 -17.95
C ASP A 150 20.60 -7.53 -17.19
N GLU A 151 19.48 -7.31 -17.89
CA GLU A 151 18.18 -6.99 -17.25
C GLU A 151 17.63 -8.20 -16.51
N TRP A 152 17.77 -9.40 -17.07
CA TRP A 152 17.41 -10.64 -16.38
C TRP A 152 18.22 -10.86 -15.10
N VAL A 153 19.53 -10.55 -15.11
CA VAL A 153 20.36 -10.66 -13.90
C VAL A 153 19.83 -9.76 -12.79
N VAL A 154 19.42 -8.53 -13.12
CA VAL A 154 18.86 -7.58 -12.16
C VAL A 154 17.46 -8.01 -11.70
N ALA A 155 16.58 -8.39 -12.64
CA ALA A 155 15.20 -8.76 -12.35
C ALA A 155 15.09 -10.05 -11.52
N LEU A 156 15.98 -11.03 -11.74
CA LEU A 156 16.00 -12.28 -10.98
C LEU A 156 16.68 -12.14 -9.61
N LYS A 157 17.27 -10.98 -9.31
CA LYS A 157 17.97 -10.74 -8.05
C LYS A 157 16.96 -10.47 -6.94
N GLY A 158 16.76 -11.46 -6.07
CA GLY A 158 15.74 -11.41 -5.03
C GLY A 158 14.38 -12.00 -5.46
N ALA A 159 14.30 -12.54 -6.69
CA ALA A 159 13.16 -13.30 -7.15
C ALA A 159 13.05 -14.65 -6.42
N GLU A 160 11.84 -15.21 -6.40
CA GLU A 160 11.57 -16.48 -5.74
C GLU A 160 12.32 -17.64 -6.39
N PRO A 161 12.79 -18.64 -5.61
CA PRO A 161 13.59 -19.74 -6.13
C PRO A 161 12.91 -20.54 -7.26
N GLU A 162 11.59 -20.62 -7.24
CA GLU A 162 10.79 -21.30 -8.27
C GLU A 162 10.84 -20.56 -9.60
N LEU A 163 10.69 -19.23 -9.58
CA LEU A 163 10.80 -18.38 -10.76
C LEU A 163 12.22 -18.44 -11.36
N VAL A 164 13.25 -18.33 -10.52
CA VAL A 164 14.65 -18.43 -10.97
C VAL A 164 14.91 -19.76 -11.67
N LYS A 165 14.39 -20.87 -11.13
CA LYS A 165 14.52 -22.20 -11.75
C LYS A 165 13.78 -22.29 -13.09
N ALA A 166 12.57 -21.75 -13.18
CA ALA A 166 11.80 -21.76 -14.43
C ALA A 166 12.54 -21.02 -15.55
N ILE A 167 13.06 -19.82 -15.26
CA ILE A 167 13.81 -19.02 -16.23
C ILE A 167 15.15 -19.67 -16.59
N GLN A 168 15.91 -20.15 -15.61
CA GLN A 168 17.16 -20.87 -15.87
C GLN A 168 16.97 -22.16 -16.66
N GLY A 169 15.85 -22.86 -16.44
CA GLY A 169 15.49 -24.08 -17.17
C GLY A 169 15.13 -23.81 -18.64
N ALA A 170 14.56 -22.64 -18.94
CA ALA A 170 14.29 -22.21 -20.31
C ALA A 170 15.54 -21.68 -21.04
N MET A 171 16.55 -21.26 -20.30
CA MET A 171 17.74 -20.60 -20.82
C MET A 171 18.75 -21.57 -21.48
N PRO A 172 19.32 -21.23 -22.66
CA PRO A 172 20.43 -21.96 -23.24
C PRO A 172 21.63 -22.05 -22.30
N LYS A 173 22.30 -23.22 -22.26
CA LYS A 173 23.43 -23.50 -21.35
C LYS A 173 24.52 -22.42 -21.33
N ARG A 174 24.80 -21.78 -22.48
CA ARG A 174 25.81 -20.71 -22.58
C ARG A 174 25.35 -19.42 -21.90
N GLN A 175 24.08 -19.04 -22.08
CA GLN A 175 23.51 -17.86 -21.43
C GLN A 175 23.42 -18.05 -19.91
N ALA A 176 23.10 -19.26 -19.43
CA ALA A 176 23.07 -19.56 -18.00
C ALA A 176 24.45 -19.38 -17.33
N GLN A 177 25.51 -19.87 -17.98
CA GLN A 177 26.89 -19.67 -17.53
C GLN A 177 27.29 -18.19 -17.52
N GLN A 178 26.88 -17.45 -18.55
CA GLN A 178 27.14 -16.02 -18.65
C GLN A 178 26.39 -15.24 -17.55
N MET A 179 25.14 -15.58 -17.27
CA MET A 179 24.32 -14.98 -16.22
C MET A 179 24.95 -15.19 -14.84
N GLU A 180 25.42 -16.40 -14.52
CA GLU A 180 26.16 -16.67 -13.28
C GLU A 180 27.43 -15.82 -13.16
N SER A 181 28.15 -15.63 -14.27
CA SER A 181 29.36 -14.81 -14.29
C SER A 181 29.07 -13.32 -14.05
N ILE A 182 27.97 -12.80 -14.58
CA ILE A 182 27.54 -11.39 -14.41
C ILE A 182 27.03 -11.19 -12.98
N ASN A 183 26.23 -12.11 -12.46
CA ASN A 183 25.69 -12.03 -11.10
C ASN A 183 26.80 -12.03 -10.03
N ARG A 184 27.91 -12.75 -10.25
CA ARG A 184 29.08 -12.69 -9.35
C ARG A 184 29.83 -11.36 -9.39
N ARG A 185 29.77 -10.64 -10.52
CA ARG A 185 30.44 -9.33 -10.70
C ARG A 185 29.61 -8.18 -10.15
N GLN A 186 28.27 -8.29 -10.22
CA GLN A 186 27.36 -7.31 -9.66
C GLN A 186 27.15 -7.58 -8.16
N GLY A 187 27.83 -6.80 -7.31
CA GLY A 187 27.62 -6.80 -5.85
C GLY A 187 26.16 -6.54 -5.44
N ARG A 188 25.84 -6.53 -4.13
CA ARG A 188 24.46 -6.36 -3.61
C ARG A 188 23.71 -5.24 -4.35
N CYS A 189 22.62 -5.59 -5.04
CA CYS A 189 21.65 -4.61 -5.53
C CYS A 189 20.73 -4.24 -4.37
N ARG A 190 20.25 -2.99 -4.36
CA ARG A 190 19.35 -2.46 -3.32
C ARG A 190 18.00 -3.14 -3.33
#